data_AF-A0A550BVJ6-F1
#
_entry.id   AF-A0A550BVJ6-F1
#
_cell.length_a   1.000
_cell.length_b   1.000
_cell.length_c   1.000
_cell.angle_alpha   90.00
_cell.angle_beta   90.00
_cell.angle_gamma   90.00
#
_symmetry.space_group_name_H-M   'P 1'
#
loop_
_entity.id
_entity.type
_entity.pdbx_description
1 polymer ?
#
loop_
_entity_poly.entity_id
_entity_poly.type
_entity_poly.pdbx_seq_one_letter_code
_entity_poly.pdbx_strand_id
1 'polypeptide(L)'
;MQPVSRALQNMVRTGDIFKNRKGMDKVAKSSQHLAFENIIVLLIHHGRFHEAGVVHGDMLDAGFIPSPATNADMLAIALVTDPSDERAIHNELAECFRHHTFDDHDLSHLISFMRRLAHPPRTIIPVVSIYLAVKAQDTAYRPSQTIISDFVELQEARITLRQYQGRTVDVDETELLASLADQNEDSGESNARLVRAGVRLASMRADVDAHLDVHILNALIHRQINHERWDLAYALYTVLLELGARTPVRPDGETFQTVFYAATRLYKPVMSTRSAALRQEHAAQVPENAVPPWRVFRDMMRFQFNRVYERPWSSASVAQASLVSALRALLATSDYAGAHVALRQFAERGIAVPPQVYLYVARHLTKRLRNNVAANSAERAAYAAAVERGNAQPREDDPTPRWFSHLLGEGAEVDMADDAAVAALLVHRGQQPVAELADPPPAAGEPPAQVPLYAHMVGKRPLPPRTFLSTIPLENLMRRAMFLSVPKARRWEYDESPERAHALVEAKIEESRREMIPEGVELWTWQQDWRKTPPTRHRRKR
;
A
#
# COMPACT_ATOMS: atom_id res chain seq x y z
N MET A 1 38.16 17.80 12.55
CA MET A 1 38.07 18.13 11.11
C MET A 1 39.15 17.45 10.25
N GLN A 2 40.45 17.49 10.60
CA GLN A 2 41.49 16.74 9.86
C GLN A 2 41.52 15.19 9.97
N PRO A 3 41.02 14.52 11.03
CA PRO A 3 41.25 13.07 11.18
C PRO A 3 40.38 12.19 10.27
N VAL A 4 39.17 12.63 9.90
CA VAL A 4 38.26 11.84 9.05
C VAL A 4 38.69 11.88 7.59
N SER A 5 39.07 13.07 7.08
CA SER A 5 39.64 13.21 5.73
C SER A 5 40.95 12.43 5.58
N ARG A 6 41.82 12.43 6.61
CA ARG A 6 43.02 11.56 6.63
C ARG A 6 42.69 10.07 6.68
N ALA A 7 41.68 9.66 7.45
CA ALA A 7 41.28 8.26 7.54
C ALA A 7 40.72 7.74 6.20
N LEU A 8 39.90 8.55 5.52
CA LEU A 8 39.36 8.25 4.20
C LEU A 8 40.46 8.24 3.12
N GLN A 9 41.37 9.22 3.13
CA GLN A 9 42.55 9.23 2.23
C GLN A 9 43.45 8.02 2.46
N ASN A 10 43.62 7.57 3.71
CA ASN A 10 44.42 6.40 4.02
C ASN A 10 43.76 5.09 3.55
N MET A 11 42.43 4.97 3.64
CA MET A 11 41.70 3.82 3.09
C MET A 11 41.78 3.73 1.56
N VAL A 12 41.74 4.87 0.86
CA VAL A 12 41.90 4.92 -0.61
C VAL A 12 43.34 4.59 -1.03
N ARG A 13 44.34 5.12 -0.29
CA ARG A 13 45.77 4.89 -0.57
C ARG A 13 46.25 3.48 -0.26
N THR A 14 45.63 2.74 0.67
CA THR A 14 46.01 1.33 0.93
C THR A 14 45.81 0.40 -0.27
N GLY A 15 45.10 0.82 -1.32
CA GLY A 15 45.02 0.07 -2.58
C GLY A 15 46.32 0.10 -3.42
N ASP A 16 47.24 1.05 -3.19
CA ASP A 16 48.50 1.15 -3.94
C ASP A 16 49.53 0.05 -3.59
N ILE A 17 49.28 -0.74 -2.54
CA ILE A 17 50.17 -1.81 -2.07
C ILE A 17 50.12 -3.05 -3.00
N PHE A 18 49.18 -3.13 -3.95
CA PHE A 18 48.95 -4.30 -4.80
C PHE A 18 49.52 -4.24 -6.23
N LYS A 19 50.40 -3.28 -6.54
CA LYS A 19 50.91 -2.94 -7.89
C LYS A 19 51.66 -4.03 -8.71
N ASN A 20 51.67 -5.30 -8.31
CA ASN A 20 52.48 -6.34 -8.97
C ASN A 20 51.73 -7.55 -9.56
N ARG A 21 50.41 -7.48 -9.80
CA ARG A 21 49.69 -8.54 -10.56
C ARG A 21 48.61 -7.95 -11.46
N LYS A 22 48.83 -7.96 -12.78
CA LYS A 22 47.94 -7.44 -13.85
C LYS A 22 46.47 -7.90 -13.81
N GLY A 23 46.14 -8.97 -13.08
CA GLY A 23 44.75 -9.41 -12.82
C GLY A 23 44.10 -8.80 -11.58
N MET A 24 44.88 -8.42 -10.57
CA MET A 24 44.41 -7.77 -9.34
C MET A 24 44.14 -6.28 -9.55
N ASP A 25 44.81 -5.62 -10.50
CA ASP A 25 44.63 -4.19 -10.76
C ASP A 25 43.20 -3.84 -11.20
N LYS A 26 42.51 -4.72 -11.95
CA LYS A 26 41.10 -4.50 -12.33
C LYS A 26 40.14 -4.65 -11.14
N VAL A 27 40.41 -5.62 -10.26
CA VAL A 27 39.59 -5.86 -9.07
C VAL A 27 39.82 -4.74 -8.04
N ALA A 28 41.07 -4.33 -7.83
CA ALA A 28 41.43 -3.23 -6.94
C ALA A 28 40.82 -1.90 -7.42
N LYS A 29 40.90 -1.58 -8.72
CA LYS A 29 40.28 -0.39 -9.30
C LYS A 29 38.75 -0.40 -9.21
N SER A 30 38.12 -1.56 -9.41
CA SER A 30 36.67 -1.72 -9.23
C SER A 30 36.26 -1.53 -7.77
N SER A 31 37.03 -2.07 -6.82
CA SER A 31 36.77 -1.87 -5.39
C SER A 31 37.00 -0.42 -4.93
N GLN A 32 37.96 0.30 -5.51
CA GLN A 32 38.22 1.71 -5.21
C GLN A 32 37.10 2.60 -5.76
N HIS A 33 36.63 2.37 -6.99
CA HIS A 33 35.48 3.06 -7.56
C HIS A 33 34.24 2.92 -6.66
N LEU A 34 33.90 1.68 -6.27
CA LEU A 34 32.78 1.42 -5.35
C LEU A 34 32.98 2.04 -3.96
N ALA A 35 34.22 2.14 -3.49
CA ALA A 35 34.51 2.81 -2.22
C ALA A 35 34.21 4.31 -2.30
N PHE A 36 34.63 4.99 -3.36
CA PHE A 36 34.29 6.40 -3.59
C PHE A 36 32.78 6.62 -3.62
N GLU A 37 32.06 5.84 -4.41
CA GLU A 37 30.59 5.88 -4.52
C GLU A 37 29.91 5.75 -3.16
N ASN A 38 30.26 4.69 -2.40
CA ASN A 38 29.65 4.44 -1.09
C ASN A 38 30.00 5.53 -0.06
N ILE A 39 31.21 6.09 -0.11
CA ILE A 39 31.61 7.18 0.77
C ILE A 39 30.80 8.44 0.44
N ILE A 40 30.63 8.78 -0.84
CA ILE A 40 29.84 9.93 -1.28
C ILE A 40 28.38 9.78 -0.80
N VAL A 41 27.75 8.64 -1.08
CA VAL A 41 26.38 8.35 -0.64
C VAL A 41 26.24 8.45 0.88
N LEU A 42 27.20 7.92 1.65
CA LEU A 42 27.18 7.97 3.10
C LEU A 42 27.33 9.42 3.63
N LEU A 43 28.21 10.22 3.03
CA LEU A 43 28.39 11.63 3.37
C LEU A 43 27.11 12.44 3.07
N ILE A 44 26.49 12.21 1.92
CA ILE A 44 25.20 12.82 1.55
C ILE A 44 24.10 12.44 2.55
N HIS A 45 24.02 11.16 2.93
CA HIS A 45 23.05 10.68 3.91
C HIS A 45 23.21 11.38 5.27
N HIS A 46 24.45 11.68 5.68
CA HIS A 46 24.75 12.41 6.92
C HIS A 46 24.73 13.95 6.78
N GLY A 47 24.33 14.50 5.63
CA GLY A 47 24.27 15.95 5.40
C GLY A 47 25.63 16.62 5.27
N ARG A 48 26.70 15.87 4.99
CA ARG A 48 28.08 16.33 4.85
C ARG A 48 28.39 16.66 3.38
N PHE A 49 27.66 17.61 2.82
CA PHE A 49 27.66 17.90 1.38
C PHE A 49 29.01 18.45 0.86
N HIS A 50 29.69 19.28 1.67
CA HIS A 50 30.99 19.80 1.30
C HIS A 50 32.03 18.68 1.18
N GLU A 51 32.07 17.77 2.16
CA GLU A 51 32.98 16.62 2.11
C GLU A 51 32.63 15.66 0.98
N ALA A 52 31.34 15.47 0.68
CA ALA A 52 30.91 14.69 -0.48
C ALA A 52 31.47 15.30 -1.78
N GLY A 53 31.45 16.63 -1.92
CA GLY A 53 32.04 17.35 -3.04
C GLY A 53 33.56 17.16 -3.17
N VAL A 54 34.29 17.19 -2.05
CA VAL A 54 35.74 16.94 -2.04
C VAL A 54 36.04 15.51 -2.50
N VAL A 55 35.31 14.52 -1.97
CA VAL A 55 35.50 13.11 -2.35
C VAL A 55 35.12 12.86 -3.82
N HIS A 56 34.10 13.55 -4.32
CA HIS A 56 33.72 13.51 -5.73
C HIS A 56 34.82 14.11 -6.63
N GLY A 57 35.43 15.23 -6.24
CA GLY A 57 36.61 15.79 -6.92
C GLY A 57 37.79 14.82 -6.95
N ASP A 58 38.13 14.23 -5.80
CA ASP A 58 39.19 13.22 -5.68
C ASP A 58 38.93 12.00 -6.58
N MET A 59 37.66 11.60 -6.73
CA MET A 59 37.23 10.51 -7.61
C MET A 59 37.50 10.84 -9.09
N LEU A 60 37.15 12.06 -9.52
CA LEU A 60 37.39 12.53 -10.88
C LEU A 60 38.89 12.69 -11.19
N ASP A 61 39.67 13.24 -10.25
CA ASP A 61 41.12 13.40 -10.36
C ASP A 61 41.85 12.05 -10.46
N ALA A 62 41.29 11.02 -9.80
CA ALA A 62 41.77 9.65 -9.91
C ALA A 62 41.38 8.95 -11.23
N GLY A 63 40.64 9.64 -12.12
CA GLY A 63 40.22 9.13 -13.43
C GLY A 63 39.05 8.15 -13.35
N PHE A 64 38.30 8.13 -12.25
CA PHE A 64 37.11 7.31 -12.10
C PHE A 64 35.87 8.06 -12.63
N ILE A 65 34.96 7.33 -13.28
CA ILE A 65 33.70 7.89 -13.81
C ILE A 65 32.61 7.63 -12.78
N PRO A 66 31.98 8.67 -12.20
CA PRO A 66 30.86 8.51 -11.28
C PRO A 66 29.66 7.85 -11.95
N SER A 67 28.85 7.17 -11.15
CA SER A 67 27.55 6.69 -11.60
C SER A 67 26.65 7.89 -11.94
N PRO A 68 25.74 7.76 -12.93
CA PRO A 68 24.83 8.84 -13.29
C PRO A 68 23.96 9.34 -12.11
N ALA A 69 23.58 8.43 -11.20
CA ALA A 69 22.81 8.77 -10.01
C ALA A 69 23.63 9.64 -9.05
N THR A 70 24.86 9.22 -8.75
CA THR A 70 25.77 9.99 -7.88
C THR A 70 26.11 11.35 -8.48
N ASN A 71 26.35 11.40 -9.79
CA ASN A 71 26.63 12.66 -10.47
C ASN A 71 25.41 13.60 -10.42
N ALA A 72 24.19 13.07 -10.59
CA ALA A 72 22.97 13.86 -10.46
C ALA A 72 22.74 14.38 -9.03
N ASP A 73 23.02 13.58 -8.00
CA ASP A 73 22.96 14.03 -6.60
C ASP A 73 23.98 15.16 -6.33
N MET A 74 25.20 15.03 -6.85
CA MET A 74 26.22 16.09 -6.72
C MET A 74 25.83 17.36 -7.47
N LEU A 75 25.21 17.26 -8.63
CA LEU A 75 24.67 18.38 -9.39
C LEU A 75 23.49 19.05 -8.67
N ALA A 76 22.64 18.27 -7.99
CA ALA A 76 21.60 18.84 -7.13
C ALA A 76 22.20 19.64 -5.96
N ILE A 77 23.27 19.15 -5.33
CA ILE A 77 24.00 19.93 -4.31
C ILE A 77 24.56 21.23 -4.93
N ALA A 78 25.13 21.15 -6.14
CA ALA A 78 25.68 22.29 -6.84
C ALA A 78 24.63 23.39 -7.11
N LEU A 79 23.38 23.02 -7.42
CA LEU A 79 22.26 23.96 -7.59
C LEU A 79 21.94 24.76 -6.31
N VAL A 80 22.26 24.23 -5.12
CA VAL A 80 22.13 24.98 -3.86
C VAL A 80 23.28 25.96 -3.68
N THR A 81 24.51 25.52 -3.98
CA THR A 81 25.73 26.25 -3.65
C THR A 81 26.08 27.34 -4.66
N ASP A 82 25.76 27.14 -5.94
CA ASP A 82 26.01 28.11 -7.00
C ASP A 82 24.85 28.19 -8.01
N PRO A 83 23.81 29.00 -7.69
CA PRO A 83 22.67 29.17 -8.58
C PRO A 83 23.00 29.95 -9.86
N SER A 84 24.20 30.53 -9.99
CA SER A 84 24.58 31.30 -11.18
C SER A 84 24.89 30.40 -12.39
N ASP A 85 25.21 29.12 -12.14
CA ASP A 85 25.55 28.13 -13.17
C ASP A 85 24.41 27.16 -13.49
N GLU A 86 23.17 27.53 -13.15
CA GLU A 86 21.96 26.70 -13.31
C GLU A 86 21.85 26.09 -14.72
N ARG A 87 22.19 26.85 -15.76
CA ARG A 87 22.14 26.37 -17.16
C ARG A 87 23.17 25.29 -17.46
N ALA A 88 24.41 25.41 -16.97
CA ALA A 88 25.42 24.38 -17.20
C ALA A 88 25.05 23.12 -16.42
N ILE A 89 24.61 23.27 -15.17
CA ILE A 89 24.15 22.16 -14.33
C ILE A 89 22.97 21.43 -15.00
N HIS A 90 22.00 22.14 -15.55
CA HIS A 90 20.89 21.55 -16.30
C HIS A 90 21.35 20.75 -17.54
N ASN A 91 22.38 21.22 -18.25
CA ASN A 91 22.93 20.48 -19.38
C ASN A 91 23.65 19.20 -18.92
N GLU A 92 24.40 19.26 -17.83
CA GLU A 92 25.07 18.07 -17.28
C GLU A 92 24.08 17.04 -16.71
N LEU A 93 22.99 17.50 -16.09
CA LEU A 93 21.88 16.65 -15.67
C LEU A 93 21.24 15.95 -16.88
N ALA A 94 21.05 16.66 -17.99
CA ALA A 94 20.54 16.06 -19.22
C ALA A 94 21.45 14.91 -19.72
N GLU A 95 22.77 15.06 -19.65
CA GLU A 95 23.71 13.97 -20.00
C GLU A 95 23.60 12.78 -19.03
N CYS A 96 23.43 13.02 -17.74
CA CYS A 96 23.21 11.96 -16.75
C CYS A 96 21.93 11.16 -17.08
N PHE A 97 20.85 11.85 -17.42
CA PHE A 97 19.55 11.24 -17.72
C PHE A 97 19.53 10.46 -19.04
N ARG A 98 20.39 10.81 -20.00
CA ARG A 98 20.57 10.04 -21.24
C ARG A 98 21.18 8.67 -20.98
N HIS A 99 21.89 8.49 -19.86
CA HIS A 99 22.50 7.21 -19.55
C HIS A 99 21.42 6.15 -19.26
N HIS A 100 21.54 4.99 -19.91
CA HIS A 100 20.55 3.90 -19.82
C HIS A 100 20.40 3.28 -18.42
N THR A 101 21.36 3.51 -17.54
CA THR A 101 21.31 3.03 -16.15
C THR A 101 20.54 3.97 -15.23
N PHE A 102 20.29 5.22 -15.65
CA PHE A 102 19.50 6.17 -14.88
C PHE A 102 18.03 5.92 -15.20
N ASP A 103 17.30 5.37 -14.24
CA ASP A 103 15.89 5.00 -14.41
C ASP A 103 14.94 5.92 -13.62
N ASP A 104 13.68 5.53 -13.52
CA ASP A 104 12.66 6.31 -12.83
C ASP A 104 12.83 6.29 -11.30
N HIS A 105 13.44 5.24 -10.78
CA HIS A 105 13.72 5.11 -9.35
C HIS A 105 14.80 6.10 -8.94
N ASP A 106 15.83 6.25 -9.76
CA ASP A 106 16.91 7.24 -9.56
C ASP A 106 16.36 8.67 -9.59
N LEU A 107 15.44 8.98 -10.51
CA LEU A 107 14.78 10.29 -10.55
C LEU A 107 13.94 10.55 -9.30
N SER A 108 13.16 9.56 -8.86
CA SER A 108 12.33 9.67 -7.66
C SER A 108 13.22 9.90 -6.41
N HIS A 109 14.37 9.23 -6.35
CA HIS A 109 15.39 9.47 -5.32
C HIS A 109 15.93 10.90 -5.40
N LEU A 110 16.30 11.39 -6.59
CA LEU A 110 16.81 12.74 -6.80
C LEU A 110 15.80 13.81 -6.38
N ILE A 111 14.51 13.66 -6.73
CA ILE A 111 13.45 14.59 -6.31
C ILE A 111 13.33 14.62 -4.79
N SER A 112 13.28 13.45 -4.15
CA SER A 112 13.25 13.34 -2.69
C SER A 112 14.49 13.96 -2.04
N PHE A 113 15.66 13.76 -2.63
CA PHE A 113 16.91 14.36 -2.18
C PHE A 113 16.90 15.89 -2.33
N MET A 114 16.43 16.42 -3.46
CA MET A 114 16.29 17.86 -3.66
C MET A 114 15.30 18.49 -2.67
N ARG A 115 14.18 17.80 -2.38
CA ARG A 115 13.24 18.24 -1.32
C ARG A 115 13.91 18.27 0.05
N ARG A 116 14.75 17.28 0.39
CA ARG A 116 15.54 17.26 1.64
C ARG A 116 16.56 18.39 1.73
N LEU A 117 17.13 18.81 0.60
CA LEU A 117 17.99 19.99 0.49
C LEU A 117 17.22 21.31 0.54
N ALA A 118 15.89 21.26 0.71
CA ALA A 118 14.98 22.40 0.71
C ALA A 118 15.01 23.22 -0.60
N HIS A 119 15.26 22.57 -1.74
CA HIS A 119 15.05 23.23 -3.03
C HIS A 119 13.59 23.65 -3.18
N PRO A 120 13.32 24.89 -3.63
CA PRO A 120 11.96 25.30 -3.90
C PRO A 120 11.44 24.53 -5.14
N PRO A 121 10.11 24.29 -5.25
CA PRO A 121 9.52 23.57 -6.38
C PRO A 121 9.97 24.11 -7.74
N ARG A 122 10.12 25.44 -7.87
CA ARG A 122 10.63 26.12 -9.08
C ARG A 122 12.00 25.65 -9.57
N THR A 123 12.83 25.06 -8.71
CA THR A 123 14.15 24.51 -9.05
C THR A 123 14.09 23.01 -9.34
N ILE A 124 13.20 22.29 -8.66
CA ILE A 124 13.01 20.85 -8.88
C ILE A 124 12.34 20.62 -10.24
N ILE A 125 11.29 21.38 -10.55
CA ILE A 125 10.47 21.25 -11.77
C ILE A 125 11.31 21.25 -13.06
N PRO A 126 12.25 22.20 -13.28
CA PRO A 126 13.13 22.17 -14.45
C PRO A 126 13.93 20.87 -14.58
N VAL A 127 14.50 20.36 -13.48
CA VAL A 127 15.29 19.11 -13.47
C VAL A 127 14.45 17.94 -13.95
N VAL A 128 13.22 17.81 -13.43
CA VAL A 128 12.35 16.71 -13.84
C VAL A 128 11.83 16.90 -15.27
N SER A 129 11.60 18.14 -15.71
CA SER A 129 11.24 18.46 -17.09
C SER A 129 12.35 18.09 -18.08
N ILE A 130 13.62 18.29 -17.70
CA ILE A 130 14.79 17.86 -18.48
C ILE A 130 14.81 16.34 -18.58
N TYR A 131 14.60 15.63 -17.47
CA TYR A 131 14.52 14.17 -17.47
C TYR A 131 13.45 13.64 -18.44
N LEU A 132 12.23 14.16 -18.33
CA LEU A 132 11.13 13.75 -19.22
C LEU A 132 11.43 14.10 -20.68
N ALA A 133 11.98 15.29 -20.96
CA ALA A 133 12.35 15.66 -22.33
C ALA A 133 13.43 14.76 -22.92
N VAL A 134 14.38 14.29 -22.10
CA VAL A 134 15.41 13.34 -22.50
C VAL A 134 14.81 11.96 -22.76
N LYS A 135 13.98 11.44 -21.85
CA LYS A 135 13.39 10.10 -21.97
C LYS A 135 12.29 10.02 -23.04
N ALA A 136 11.55 11.11 -23.29
CA ALA A 136 10.53 11.18 -24.32
C ALA A 136 11.08 11.03 -25.76
N GLN A 137 12.40 11.11 -25.95
CA GLN A 137 13.05 10.74 -27.21
C GLN A 137 12.88 9.25 -27.51
N ASP A 138 12.69 8.41 -26.49
CA ASP A 138 12.30 7.02 -26.64
C ASP A 138 10.77 6.90 -26.68
N THR A 139 10.24 6.60 -27.87
CA THR A 139 8.79 6.41 -28.09
C THR A 139 8.16 5.29 -27.26
N ALA A 140 8.96 4.36 -26.73
CA ALA A 140 8.48 3.27 -25.87
C ALA A 140 8.50 3.63 -24.38
N TYR A 141 9.15 4.73 -23.99
CA TYR A 141 9.25 5.14 -22.60
C TYR A 141 7.89 5.56 -22.06
N ARG A 142 7.54 5.03 -20.89
CA ARG A 142 6.38 5.43 -20.11
C ARG A 142 6.83 5.75 -18.70
N PRO A 143 6.66 7.00 -18.22
CA PRO A 143 6.95 7.35 -16.84
C PRO A 143 6.20 6.42 -15.90
N SER A 144 6.91 5.94 -14.89
CA SER A 144 6.33 5.24 -13.76
C SER A 144 5.39 6.16 -13.01
N GLN A 145 4.44 5.54 -12.33
CA GLN A 145 3.46 6.23 -11.52
C GLN A 145 4.05 7.02 -10.36
N THR A 146 5.20 6.60 -9.81
CA THR A 146 5.87 7.33 -8.74
C THR A 146 6.28 8.73 -9.22
N ILE A 147 6.82 8.83 -10.44
CA ILE A 147 7.13 10.11 -11.06
C ILE A 147 5.86 10.94 -11.26
N ILE A 148 4.78 10.34 -11.79
CA ILE A 148 3.51 11.04 -12.01
C ILE A 148 2.96 11.59 -10.69
N SER A 149 3.02 10.81 -9.61
CA SER A 149 2.62 11.23 -8.26
C SER A 149 3.50 12.38 -7.74
N ASP A 150 4.82 12.26 -7.85
CA ASP A 150 5.77 13.28 -7.41
C ASP A 150 5.54 14.61 -8.14
N PHE A 151 5.18 14.58 -9.42
CA PHE A 151 4.83 15.76 -10.22
C PHE A 151 3.50 16.39 -9.82
N VAL A 152 2.48 15.56 -9.60
CA VAL A 152 1.19 16.02 -9.11
C VAL A 152 1.36 16.71 -7.75
N GLU A 153 2.24 16.21 -6.89
CA GLU A 153 2.61 16.86 -5.63
C GLU A 153 3.38 18.17 -5.84
N LEU A 154 4.26 18.25 -6.84
CA LEU A 154 5.00 19.49 -7.20
C LEU A 154 4.13 20.56 -7.88
N GLN A 155 2.80 20.37 -7.93
CA GLN A 155 1.79 21.31 -8.44
C GLN A 155 1.93 21.67 -9.93
N GLU A 156 2.66 20.89 -10.72
CA GLU A 156 2.91 21.15 -12.14
C GLU A 156 2.44 20.03 -13.08
N ALA A 157 1.29 19.44 -12.77
CA ALA A 157 0.61 18.47 -13.65
C ALA A 157 0.47 18.97 -15.11
N ARG A 158 0.43 20.29 -15.32
CA ARG A 158 0.39 20.93 -16.65
C ARG A 158 1.60 20.62 -17.54
N ILE A 159 2.81 20.64 -17.00
CA ILE A 159 4.03 20.38 -17.80
C ILE A 159 4.18 18.89 -18.07
N THR A 160 3.93 18.06 -17.04
CA THR A 160 3.96 16.59 -17.16
C THR A 160 3.00 16.12 -18.25
N LEU A 161 1.78 16.66 -18.33
CA LEU A 161 0.79 16.21 -19.32
C LEU A 161 1.03 16.71 -20.75
N ARG A 162 1.51 17.96 -20.90
CA ARG A 162 1.95 18.48 -22.20
C ARG A 162 3.10 17.66 -22.78
N GLN A 163 4.03 17.22 -21.94
CA GLN A 163 5.15 16.38 -22.36
C GLN A 163 4.76 14.90 -22.50
N TYR A 164 3.83 14.40 -21.67
CA TYR A 164 3.35 13.01 -21.68
C TYR A 164 2.56 12.65 -22.94
N GLN A 165 1.69 13.54 -23.42
CA GLN A 165 0.84 13.24 -24.58
C GLN A 165 1.49 13.59 -25.93
N GLY A 166 2.61 14.32 -25.95
CA GLY A 166 3.26 14.78 -27.18
C GLY A 166 2.32 15.57 -28.12
N ARG A 167 1.20 16.10 -27.59
CA ARG A 167 0.08 16.68 -28.32
C ARG A 167 -0.36 17.99 -27.65
N THR A 168 -1.01 18.85 -28.42
CA THR A 168 -1.72 20.02 -27.86
C THR A 168 -2.89 19.54 -27.03
N VAL A 169 -2.71 19.59 -25.71
CA VAL A 169 -3.73 19.32 -24.68
C VAL A 169 -5.00 20.13 -24.99
N ASP A 170 -6.15 19.47 -25.01
CA ASP A 170 -7.44 20.09 -25.27
C ASP A 170 -7.81 21.09 -24.15
N VAL A 171 -8.61 22.12 -24.50
CA VAL A 171 -8.92 23.25 -23.61
C VAL A 171 -9.53 22.79 -22.27
N ASP A 172 -10.26 21.69 -22.27
CA ASP A 172 -10.94 21.17 -21.08
C ASP A 172 -10.03 20.32 -20.16
N GLU A 173 -9.03 19.62 -20.71
CA GLU A 173 -7.95 19.02 -19.89
C GLU A 173 -7.11 20.12 -19.22
N THR A 174 -6.92 21.27 -19.89
CA THR A 174 -6.22 22.41 -19.29
C THR A 174 -6.96 23.07 -18.14
N GLU A 175 -8.29 22.91 -18.02
CA GLU A 175 -9.12 23.40 -16.91
C GLU A 175 -9.00 22.50 -15.67
N LEU A 176 -9.04 21.17 -15.84
CA LEU A 176 -8.71 20.22 -14.77
C LEU A 176 -7.28 20.51 -14.28
N LEU A 177 -6.34 20.69 -15.19
CA LEU A 177 -4.95 21.01 -14.86
C LEU A 177 -4.75 22.42 -14.33
N ALA A 178 -5.61 23.38 -14.67
CA ALA A 178 -5.63 24.72 -14.09
C ALA A 178 -6.03 24.66 -12.61
N SER A 179 -7.07 23.89 -12.30
CA SER A 179 -7.55 23.71 -10.92
C SER A 179 -6.53 22.99 -10.02
N LEU A 180 -5.61 22.23 -10.63
CA LEU A 180 -4.54 21.51 -9.93
C LEU A 180 -3.28 22.35 -9.64
N ALA A 181 -3.09 23.42 -10.40
CA ALA A 181 -1.97 24.36 -10.29
C ALA A 181 -2.33 25.64 -9.51
N ASP A 182 -3.59 25.77 -9.07
CA ASP A 182 -4.03 26.93 -8.29
C ASP A 182 -3.43 26.85 -6.88
N GLN A 183 -2.54 27.79 -6.55
CA GLN A 183 -1.81 27.84 -5.28
C GLN A 183 -2.72 28.15 -4.07
N ASN A 184 -3.97 28.54 -4.31
CA ASN A 184 -5.00 28.74 -3.27
C ASN A 184 -5.79 27.45 -3.03
N GLU A 185 -5.09 26.42 -2.58
CA GLU A 185 -5.60 25.07 -2.35
C GLU A 185 -6.74 24.98 -1.30
N ASP A 186 -6.85 25.97 -0.41
CA ASP A 186 -7.86 25.98 0.66
C ASP A 186 -9.15 26.72 0.28
N SER A 187 -9.25 27.27 -0.93
CA SER A 187 -10.51 27.86 -1.37
C SER A 187 -11.51 26.77 -1.76
N GLY A 188 -12.71 26.78 -1.16
CA GLY A 188 -13.80 25.89 -1.56
C GLY A 188 -14.16 26.00 -3.05
N GLU A 189 -13.81 27.13 -3.68
CA GLU A 189 -14.01 27.35 -5.11
C GLU A 189 -13.01 26.59 -6.00
N SER A 190 -11.72 26.52 -5.63
CA SER A 190 -10.72 25.71 -6.35
C SER A 190 -11.08 24.21 -6.29
N ASN A 191 -11.51 23.75 -5.12
CA ASN A 191 -11.99 22.40 -4.87
C ASN A 191 -13.23 22.05 -5.71
N ALA A 192 -14.20 22.96 -5.78
CA ALA A 192 -15.37 22.80 -6.63
C ALA A 192 -15.01 22.85 -8.14
N ARG A 193 -14.01 23.66 -8.54
CA ARG A 193 -13.50 23.69 -9.92
C ARG A 193 -12.85 22.36 -10.31
N LEU A 194 -12.06 21.74 -9.43
CA LEU A 194 -11.45 20.44 -9.68
C LEU A 194 -12.48 19.34 -9.92
N VAL A 195 -13.50 19.26 -9.06
CA VAL A 195 -14.58 18.28 -9.21
C VAL A 195 -15.41 18.58 -10.45
N ARG A 196 -15.76 19.85 -10.71
CA ARG A 196 -16.49 20.25 -11.92
C ARG A 196 -15.71 19.95 -13.20
N ALA A 197 -14.40 20.18 -13.22
CA ALA A 197 -13.54 19.85 -14.35
C ALA A 197 -13.48 18.33 -14.57
N GLY A 198 -13.40 17.54 -13.50
CA GLY A 198 -13.49 16.08 -13.57
C GLY A 198 -14.84 15.59 -14.12
N VAL A 199 -15.95 16.16 -13.64
CA VAL A 199 -17.31 15.86 -14.12
C VAL A 199 -17.51 16.33 -15.56
N ARG A 200 -16.95 17.48 -15.94
CA ARG A 200 -17.02 18.02 -17.30
C ARG A 200 -16.28 17.12 -18.28
N LEU A 201 -15.07 16.68 -17.95
CA LEU A 201 -14.34 15.64 -18.69
C LEU A 201 -15.15 14.33 -18.77
N ALA A 202 -15.86 13.94 -17.71
CA ALA A 202 -16.74 12.76 -17.71
C ALA A 202 -18.04 12.92 -18.51
N SER A 203 -18.45 14.17 -18.77
CA SER A 203 -19.66 14.51 -19.53
C SER A 203 -19.41 14.71 -21.02
N MET A 204 -18.16 14.97 -21.43
CA MET A 204 -17.76 15.12 -22.82
C MET A 204 -17.59 13.74 -23.48
N ARG A 205 -18.73 13.16 -23.87
CA ARG A 205 -18.78 12.06 -24.83
C ARG A 205 -18.52 12.62 -26.23
N ALA A 206 -17.41 12.24 -26.86
CA ALA A 206 -17.39 11.73 -28.26
C ALA A 206 -16.01 11.80 -28.92
N ASP A 207 -15.05 12.59 -28.42
CA ASP A 207 -13.72 12.59 -29.02
C ASP A 207 -12.90 11.43 -28.46
N VAL A 208 -12.82 10.39 -29.30
CA VAL A 208 -12.01 9.17 -29.16
C VAL A 208 -10.52 9.49 -28.87
N ASP A 209 -10.11 10.74 -29.02
CA ASP A 209 -8.74 11.22 -28.89
C ASP A 209 -8.37 11.85 -27.53
N ALA A 210 -9.32 12.13 -26.63
CA ALA A 210 -9.01 12.64 -25.28
C ALA A 210 -8.54 11.49 -24.37
N HIS A 211 -7.24 11.17 -24.43
CA HIS A 211 -6.61 10.10 -23.66
C HIS A 211 -6.29 10.57 -22.22
N LEU A 212 -7.32 10.75 -21.40
CA LEU A 212 -7.12 10.96 -19.96
C LEU A 212 -6.57 9.68 -19.33
N ASP A 213 -5.41 9.77 -18.68
CA ASP A 213 -4.78 8.62 -18.04
C ASP A 213 -5.35 8.36 -16.63
N VAL A 214 -5.66 7.09 -16.32
CA VAL A 214 -6.05 6.65 -14.98
C VAL A 214 -4.98 6.98 -13.93
N HIS A 215 -3.70 6.95 -14.30
CA HIS A 215 -2.59 7.24 -13.39
C HIS A 215 -2.61 8.67 -12.87
N ILE A 216 -3.09 9.63 -13.68
CA ILE A 216 -3.25 11.03 -13.26
C ILE A 216 -4.32 11.09 -12.18
N LEU A 217 -5.50 10.50 -12.44
CA LEU A 217 -6.61 10.49 -11.48
C LEU A 217 -6.22 9.77 -10.18
N ASN A 218 -5.48 8.67 -10.26
CA ASN A 218 -4.95 7.98 -9.08
C ASN A 218 -3.99 8.87 -8.28
N ALA A 219 -3.07 9.57 -8.94
CA ALA A 219 -2.16 10.51 -8.29
C ALA A 219 -2.93 11.67 -7.62
N LEU A 220 -4.00 12.17 -8.25
CA LEU A 220 -4.86 13.19 -7.65
C LEU A 220 -5.57 12.69 -6.41
N ILE A 221 -6.21 11.51 -6.49
CA ILE A 221 -6.88 10.88 -5.35
C ILE A 221 -5.86 10.68 -4.21
N HIS A 222 -4.67 10.16 -4.52
CA HIS A 222 -3.60 9.94 -3.55
C HIS A 222 -3.13 11.24 -2.88
N ARG A 223 -2.94 12.32 -3.66
CA ARG A 223 -2.61 13.65 -3.12
C ARG A 223 -3.68 14.15 -2.15
N GLN A 224 -4.97 14.07 -2.53
CA GLN A 224 -6.06 14.51 -1.63
C GLN A 224 -6.11 13.69 -0.34
N ILE A 225 -5.82 12.38 -0.41
CA ILE A 225 -5.71 11.50 0.77
C ILE A 225 -4.54 11.91 1.67
N ASN A 226 -3.39 12.26 1.10
CA ASN A 226 -2.22 12.68 1.86
C ASN A 226 -2.45 14.00 2.61
N HIS A 227 -3.24 14.91 2.03
CA HIS A 227 -3.67 16.16 2.65
C HIS A 227 -4.92 16.01 3.53
N GLU A 228 -5.40 14.79 3.78
CA GLU A 228 -6.59 14.50 4.59
C GLU A 228 -7.87 15.20 4.08
N ARG A 229 -7.90 15.56 2.80
CA ARG A 229 -9.08 16.12 2.11
C ARG A 229 -9.97 14.99 1.59
N TRP A 230 -10.57 14.29 2.54
CA TRP A 230 -11.35 13.08 2.29
C TRP A 230 -12.51 13.31 1.32
N ASP A 231 -13.26 14.41 1.48
CA ASP A 231 -14.41 14.73 0.61
C ASP A 231 -14.01 14.78 -0.87
N LEU A 232 -12.89 15.44 -1.17
CA LEU A 232 -12.39 15.58 -2.54
C LEU A 232 -11.85 14.27 -3.10
N ALA A 233 -11.13 13.49 -2.28
CA ALA A 233 -10.65 12.18 -2.69
C ALA A 233 -11.80 11.27 -3.12
N TYR A 234 -12.89 11.21 -2.35
CA TYR A 234 -14.07 10.41 -2.69
C TYR A 234 -14.89 11.00 -3.83
N ALA A 235 -14.91 12.33 -4.01
CA ALA A 235 -15.51 12.96 -5.18
C ALA A 235 -14.77 12.58 -6.47
N LEU A 236 -13.44 12.67 -6.48
CA LEU A 236 -12.59 12.25 -7.61
C LEU A 236 -12.72 10.76 -7.90
N TYR A 237 -12.79 9.92 -6.86
CA TYR A 237 -13.06 8.49 -7.02
C TYR A 237 -14.42 8.25 -7.69
N THR A 238 -15.46 8.98 -7.30
CA THR A 238 -16.80 8.88 -7.93
C THR A 238 -16.75 9.28 -9.41
N VAL A 239 -16.05 10.37 -9.75
CA VAL A 239 -15.81 10.78 -11.14
C VAL A 239 -15.12 9.66 -11.93
N LEU A 240 -14.09 9.02 -11.36
CA LEU A 240 -13.37 7.92 -12.00
C LEU A 240 -14.27 6.69 -12.22
N LEU A 241 -15.19 6.38 -11.29
CA LEU A 241 -16.17 5.31 -11.50
C LEU A 241 -17.14 5.61 -12.65
N GLU A 242 -17.61 6.86 -12.74
CA GLU A 242 -18.49 7.30 -13.82
C GLU A 242 -17.79 7.29 -15.18
N LEU A 243 -16.53 7.73 -15.22
CA LEU A 243 -15.65 7.62 -16.38
C LEU A 243 -15.46 6.16 -16.80
N GLY A 244 -15.17 5.27 -15.85
CA GLY A 244 -14.94 3.85 -16.11
C GLY A 244 -16.15 3.13 -16.70
N ALA A 245 -17.36 3.60 -16.40
CA ALA A 245 -18.60 3.07 -16.97
C ALA A 245 -18.84 3.52 -18.43
N ARG A 246 -18.21 4.60 -18.88
CA ARG A 246 -18.48 5.25 -20.17
C ARG A 246 -17.29 5.24 -21.14
N THR A 247 -16.08 5.10 -20.62
CA THR A 247 -14.82 5.32 -21.35
C THR A 247 -13.83 4.16 -21.09
N PRO A 248 -12.73 4.06 -21.84
CA PRO A 248 -11.65 3.12 -21.51
C PRO A 248 -10.85 3.51 -20.25
N VAL A 249 -11.04 4.71 -19.69
CA VAL A 249 -10.37 5.18 -18.47
C VAL A 249 -11.14 4.64 -17.26
N ARG A 250 -10.61 3.61 -16.61
CA ARG A 250 -11.32 2.87 -15.55
C ARG A 250 -10.47 2.75 -14.29
N PRO A 251 -11.10 2.69 -13.10
CA PRO A 251 -10.41 2.33 -11.88
C PRO A 251 -9.59 1.05 -12.06
N ASP A 252 -8.42 1.01 -11.45
CA ASP A 252 -7.54 -0.15 -11.48
C ASP A 252 -7.13 -0.60 -10.08
N GLY A 253 -6.29 -1.63 -10.01
CA GLY A 253 -5.89 -2.21 -8.72
C GLY A 253 -5.21 -1.20 -7.80
N GLU A 254 -4.59 -0.17 -8.33
CA GLU A 254 -3.92 0.85 -7.53
C GLU A 254 -4.90 1.96 -7.11
N THR A 255 -5.90 2.30 -7.93
CA THR A 255 -7.07 3.07 -7.48
C THR A 255 -7.69 2.43 -6.25
N PHE A 256 -8.00 1.13 -6.31
CA PHE A 256 -8.67 0.43 -5.22
C PHE A 256 -7.78 0.33 -3.97
N GLN A 257 -6.48 0.04 -4.12
CA GLN A 257 -5.55 0.05 -2.99
C GLN A 257 -5.50 1.41 -2.28
N THR A 258 -5.46 2.50 -3.04
CA THR A 258 -5.45 3.87 -2.53
C THR A 258 -6.75 4.21 -1.79
N VAL A 259 -7.90 3.86 -2.36
CA VAL A 259 -9.21 4.12 -1.73
C VAL A 259 -9.45 3.23 -0.49
N PHE A 260 -9.00 1.97 -0.49
CA PHE A 260 -9.02 1.13 0.70
C PHE A 260 -8.12 1.65 1.81
N TYR A 261 -6.95 2.20 1.45
CA TYR A 261 -6.07 2.86 2.40
C TYR A 261 -6.76 4.08 3.04
N ALA A 262 -7.41 4.92 2.23
CA ALA A 262 -8.20 6.06 2.72
C ALA A 262 -9.33 5.60 3.67
N ALA A 263 -10.14 4.62 3.26
CA ALA A 263 -11.22 4.09 4.08
C ALA A 263 -10.69 3.51 5.40
N THR A 264 -9.53 2.84 5.37
CA THR A 264 -8.87 2.34 6.58
C THR A 264 -8.49 3.48 7.52
N ARG A 265 -7.91 4.58 7.02
CA ARG A 265 -7.52 5.73 7.86
C ARG A 265 -8.74 6.43 8.46
N LEU A 266 -9.81 6.54 7.67
CA LEU A 266 -11.01 7.26 8.05
C LEU A 266 -11.86 6.51 9.08
N TYR A 267 -12.12 5.22 8.86
CA TYR A 267 -13.03 4.46 9.71
C TYR A 267 -12.36 3.76 10.91
N LYS A 268 -11.05 3.51 10.87
CA LYS A 268 -10.33 2.83 11.97
C LYS A 268 -10.41 3.60 13.30
N PRO A 269 -10.26 4.93 13.37
CA PRO A 269 -10.46 5.68 14.61
C PRO A 269 -11.87 5.48 15.17
N VAL A 270 -12.89 5.59 14.32
CA VAL A 270 -14.30 5.38 14.70
C VAL A 270 -14.50 4.00 15.35
N MET A 271 -13.95 2.95 14.74
CA MET A 271 -14.17 1.58 15.20
C MET A 271 -13.27 1.16 16.37
N SER A 272 -12.10 1.79 16.53
CA SER A 272 -11.16 1.44 17.60
C SER A 272 -11.28 2.27 18.86
N THR A 273 -11.93 3.44 18.79
CA THR A 273 -12.15 4.33 19.92
C THR A 273 -13.25 3.80 20.84
N ARG A 274 -12.93 3.70 22.14
CA ARG A 274 -13.86 3.17 23.16
C ARG A 274 -14.86 4.22 23.65
N SER A 275 -14.40 5.45 23.88
CA SER A 275 -15.23 6.55 24.34
C SER A 275 -16.32 6.82 23.31
N ALA A 276 -17.59 6.77 23.74
CA ALA A 276 -18.73 7.06 22.88
C ALA A 276 -18.66 8.50 22.34
N ALA A 277 -18.23 9.45 23.17
CA ALA A 277 -18.06 10.84 22.77
C ALA A 277 -16.98 11.01 21.69
N LEU A 278 -15.78 10.45 21.88
CA LEU A 278 -14.71 10.51 20.88
C LEU A 278 -15.06 9.72 19.62
N ARG A 279 -15.84 8.63 19.75
CA ARG A 279 -16.35 7.89 18.59
C ARG A 279 -17.30 8.75 17.76
N GLN A 280 -18.19 9.48 18.41
CA GLN A 280 -19.11 10.40 17.74
C GLN A 280 -18.36 11.55 17.07
N GLU A 281 -17.32 12.08 17.71
CA GLU A 281 -16.44 13.10 17.13
C GLU A 281 -15.73 12.58 15.87
N HIS A 282 -15.11 11.41 15.93
CA HIS A 282 -14.48 10.80 14.74
C HIS A 282 -15.50 10.44 13.67
N ALA A 283 -16.72 10.03 14.04
CA ALA A 283 -17.79 9.76 13.07
C ALA A 283 -18.25 11.05 12.37
N ALA A 284 -18.23 12.19 13.07
CA ALA A 284 -18.53 13.50 12.47
C ALA A 284 -17.43 14.00 11.52
N GLN A 285 -16.20 13.50 11.65
CA GLN A 285 -15.10 13.77 10.72
C GLN A 285 -15.18 12.95 9.43
N VAL A 286 -16.10 11.99 9.34
CA VAL A 286 -16.32 11.18 8.13
C VAL A 286 -17.18 11.99 7.15
N PRO A 287 -16.67 12.31 5.94
CA PRO A 287 -17.48 12.91 4.87
C PRO A 287 -18.77 12.19 4.57
N GLU A 288 -19.80 12.93 4.17
CA GLU A 288 -21.06 12.35 3.70
C GLU A 288 -20.88 11.51 2.42
N ASN A 289 -19.93 11.89 1.56
CA ASN A 289 -19.62 11.15 0.34
C ASN A 289 -18.59 10.02 0.54
N ALA A 290 -18.14 9.77 1.77
CA ALA A 290 -17.18 8.70 2.05
C ALA A 290 -17.77 7.32 1.69
N VAL A 291 -16.99 6.54 0.95
CA VAL A 291 -17.41 5.22 0.50
C VAL A 291 -16.92 4.16 1.48
N PRO A 292 -17.81 3.32 2.06
CA PRO A 292 -17.40 2.27 2.99
C PRO A 292 -16.64 1.13 2.26
N PRO A 293 -15.73 0.40 2.95
CA PRO A 293 -14.89 -0.61 2.31
C PRO A 293 -15.65 -1.69 1.52
N TRP A 294 -16.80 -2.17 2.00
CA TRP A 294 -17.60 -3.17 1.28
C TRP A 294 -18.09 -2.66 -0.08
N ARG A 295 -18.39 -1.36 -0.20
CA ARG A 295 -18.83 -0.74 -1.45
C ARG A 295 -17.66 -0.55 -2.41
N VAL A 296 -16.49 -0.14 -1.89
CA VAL A 296 -15.24 -0.10 -2.68
C VAL A 296 -14.88 -1.50 -3.20
N PHE A 297 -15.11 -2.54 -2.40
CA PHE A 297 -14.93 -3.93 -2.83
C PHE A 297 -15.87 -4.31 -3.97
N ARG A 298 -17.15 -3.93 -3.87
CA ARG A 298 -18.12 -4.15 -4.95
C ARG A 298 -17.68 -3.49 -6.26
N ASP A 299 -17.20 -2.25 -6.19
CA ASP A 299 -16.67 -1.54 -7.35
C ASP A 299 -15.43 -2.24 -7.92
N MET A 300 -14.52 -2.71 -7.04
CA MET A 300 -13.36 -3.51 -7.43
C MET A 300 -13.76 -4.77 -8.18
N MET A 301 -14.76 -5.51 -7.69
CA MET A 301 -15.28 -6.70 -8.38
C MET A 301 -15.87 -6.33 -9.75
N ARG A 302 -16.57 -5.19 -9.85
CA ARG A 302 -17.19 -4.71 -11.08
C ARG A 302 -16.18 -4.28 -12.16
N PHE A 303 -15.07 -3.65 -11.78
CA PHE A 303 -14.14 -3.05 -12.74
C PHE A 303 -12.84 -3.84 -12.94
N GLN A 304 -12.24 -4.38 -11.87
CA GLN A 304 -10.93 -5.05 -11.94
C GLN A 304 -11.06 -6.56 -12.19
N PHE A 305 -12.06 -7.21 -11.60
CA PHE A 305 -12.25 -8.66 -11.69
C PHE A 305 -13.24 -9.08 -12.78
N ASN A 306 -13.92 -8.12 -13.41
CA ASN A 306 -14.86 -8.38 -14.48
C ASN A 306 -14.15 -8.73 -15.79
N ARG A 307 -14.53 -9.87 -16.37
CA ARG A 307 -13.97 -10.40 -17.61
C ARG A 307 -14.19 -9.50 -18.81
N VAL A 308 -15.30 -8.76 -18.85
CA VAL A 308 -15.58 -7.76 -19.92
C VAL A 308 -14.49 -6.68 -19.96
N TYR A 309 -13.82 -6.45 -18.83
CA TYR A 309 -12.81 -5.42 -18.67
C TYR A 309 -11.39 -5.98 -18.51
N GLU A 310 -11.17 -7.23 -18.93
CA GLU A 310 -9.87 -7.87 -18.88
C GLU A 310 -8.79 -7.00 -19.55
N ARG A 311 -7.74 -6.68 -18.78
CA ARG A 311 -6.57 -5.96 -19.30
C ARG A 311 -5.49 -6.99 -19.67
N PRO A 312 -4.88 -6.90 -20.86
CA PRO A 312 -3.82 -7.83 -21.28
C PRO A 312 -2.61 -7.89 -20.33
N TRP A 313 -2.40 -6.84 -19.53
CA TRP A 313 -1.33 -6.72 -18.54
C TRP A 313 -1.81 -6.89 -17.10
N SER A 314 -3.06 -7.32 -16.86
CA SER A 314 -3.57 -7.57 -15.52
C SER A 314 -2.86 -8.78 -14.91
N SER A 315 -1.96 -8.52 -13.96
CA SER A 315 -1.19 -9.56 -13.30
C SER A 315 -1.91 -10.10 -12.06
N ALA A 316 -1.74 -11.39 -11.79
CA ALA A 316 -2.24 -12.01 -10.56
C ALA A 316 -1.68 -11.33 -9.31
N SER A 317 -0.47 -10.75 -9.38
CA SER A 317 0.13 -10.02 -8.27
C SER A 317 -0.61 -8.71 -7.94
N VAL A 318 -1.07 -7.97 -8.95
CA VAL A 318 -1.87 -6.74 -8.75
C VAL A 318 -3.25 -7.10 -8.18
N ALA A 319 -3.89 -8.15 -8.71
CA ALA A 319 -5.15 -8.65 -8.16
C ALA A 319 -5.00 -9.10 -6.69
N GLN A 320 -3.92 -9.83 -6.38
CA GLN A 320 -3.57 -10.23 -5.02
C GLN A 320 -3.37 -9.03 -4.09
N ALA A 321 -2.60 -8.01 -4.51
CA ALA A 321 -2.38 -6.81 -3.72
C ALA A 321 -3.70 -6.06 -3.42
N SER A 322 -4.60 -5.99 -4.40
CA SER A 322 -5.89 -5.34 -4.28
C SER A 322 -6.81 -6.06 -3.27
N LEU A 323 -6.87 -7.40 -3.34
CA LEU A 323 -7.61 -8.23 -2.37
C LEU A 323 -7.03 -8.14 -0.96
N VAL A 324 -5.70 -8.07 -0.82
CA VAL A 324 -5.05 -7.89 0.50
C VAL A 324 -5.43 -6.53 1.10
N SER A 325 -5.42 -5.46 0.30
CA SER A 325 -5.81 -4.12 0.75
C SER A 325 -7.29 -4.06 1.13
N ALA A 326 -8.16 -4.69 0.34
CA ALA A 326 -9.57 -4.84 0.68
C ALA A 326 -9.78 -5.53 2.03
N LEU A 327 -9.14 -6.68 2.23
CA LEU A 327 -9.25 -7.44 3.47
C LEU A 327 -8.79 -6.62 4.67
N ARG A 328 -7.69 -5.87 4.54
CA ARG A 328 -7.20 -4.99 5.62
C ARG A 328 -8.19 -3.88 5.96
N ALA A 329 -8.85 -3.29 4.97
CA ALA A 329 -9.86 -2.27 5.17
C ALA A 329 -11.11 -2.83 5.86
N LEU A 330 -11.61 -3.98 5.42
CA LEU A 330 -12.77 -4.66 6.01
C LEU A 330 -12.50 -5.09 7.47
N LEU A 331 -11.30 -5.62 7.74
CA LEU A 331 -10.88 -5.92 9.12
C LEU A 331 -10.77 -4.64 9.95
N ALA A 332 -10.27 -3.54 9.39
CA ALA A 332 -10.19 -2.27 10.11
C ALA A 332 -11.57 -1.72 10.51
N THR A 333 -12.59 -1.94 9.68
CA THR A 333 -13.99 -1.63 9.99
C THR A 333 -14.70 -2.69 10.82
N SER A 334 -14.01 -3.76 11.21
CA SER A 334 -14.60 -4.93 11.89
C SER A 334 -15.74 -5.61 11.12
N ASP A 335 -15.77 -5.46 9.80
CA ASP A 335 -16.71 -6.13 8.92
C ASP A 335 -16.22 -7.55 8.61
N TYR A 336 -16.50 -8.46 9.54
CA TYR A 336 -16.06 -9.86 9.44
C TYR A 336 -16.79 -10.65 8.36
N ALA A 337 -18.04 -10.29 8.05
CA ALA A 337 -18.80 -10.91 6.97
C ALA A 337 -18.20 -10.52 5.63
N GLY A 338 -17.90 -9.23 5.43
CA GLY A 338 -17.19 -8.79 4.24
C GLY A 338 -15.77 -9.34 4.15
N ALA A 339 -15.03 -9.41 5.26
CA ALA A 339 -13.70 -10.02 5.29
C ALA A 339 -13.73 -11.50 4.89
N HIS A 340 -14.75 -12.25 5.31
CA HIS A 340 -14.98 -13.63 4.89
C HIS A 340 -15.21 -13.74 3.38
N VAL A 341 -16.09 -12.88 2.82
CA VAL A 341 -16.34 -12.83 1.37
C VAL A 341 -15.06 -12.52 0.60
N ALA A 342 -14.26 -11.55 1.06
CA ALA A 342 -12.99 -11.18 0.44
C ALA A 342 -11.94 -12.32 0.49
N LEU A 343 -11.86 -13.05 1.61
CA LEU A 343 -10.98 -14.22 1.73
C LEU A 343 -11.35 -15.31 0.73
N ARG A 344 -12.64 -15.60 0.60
CA ARG A 344 -13.15 -16.61 -0.34
C ARG A 344 -12.82 -16.27 -1.81
N GLN A 345 -12.75 -14.98 -2.15
CA GLN A 345 -12.34 -14.55 -3.50
C GLN A 345 -10.90 -14.95 -3.86
N PHE A 346 -9.98 -15.18 -2.91
CA PHE A 346 -8.66 -15.72 -3.27
C PHE A 346 -8.80 -17.12 -3.89
N ALA A 347 -9.55 -18.01 -3.24
CA ALA A 347 -9.77 -19.37 -3.70
C ALA A 347 -10.60 -19.41 -4.99
N GLU A 348 -11.73 -18.70 -5.04
CA GLU A 348 -12.63 -18.68 -6.20
C GLU A 348 -11.96 -18.12 -7.47
N ARG A 349 -10.97 -17.22 -7.31
CA ARG A 349 -10.26 -16.59 -8.41
C ARG A 349 -8.94 -17.26 -8.77
N GLY A 350 -8.53 -18.31 -8.04
CA GLY A 350 -7.25 -18.98 -8.25
C GLY A 350 -6.04 -18.12 -7.89
N ILE A 351 -6.20 -17.17 -6.96
CA ILE A 351 -5.14 -16.28 -6.49
C ILE A 351 -4.54 -16.86 -5.21
N ALA A 352 -3.21 -17.01 -5.18
CA ALA A 352 -2.51 -17.50 -4.01
C ALA A 352 -2.66 -16.54 -2.82
N VAL A 353 -2.96 -17.08 -1.63
CA VAL A 353 -3.02 -16.29 -0.40
C VAL A 353 -1.60 -16.03 0.10
N PRO A 354 -1.14 -14.77 0.20
CA PRO A 354 0.16 -14.46 0.78
C PRO A 354 0.21 -14.77 2.28
N PRO A 355 1.34 -15.26 2.84
CA PRO A 355 1.51 -15.52 4.28
C PRO A 355 1.18 -14.31 5.17
N GLN A 356 1.40 -13.11 4.66
CA GLN A 356 1.15 -11.86 5.37
C GLN A 356 -0.34 -11.67 5.70
N VAL A 357 -1.25 -12.27 4.91
CA VAL A 357 -2.70 -12.23 5.19
C VAL A 357 -3.04 -12.90 6.52
N TYR A 358 -2.41 -14.04 6.82
CA TYR A 358 -2.55 -14.72 8.11
C TYR A 358 -2.09 -13.81 9.26
N LEU A 359 -0.97 -13.09 9.07
CA LEU A 359 -0.48 -12.15 10.05
C LEU A 359 -1.45 -10.99 10.29
N TYR A 360 -2.06 -10.46 9.22
CA TYR A 360 -3.00 -9.35 9.34
C TYR A 360 -4.25 -9.76 10.11
N VAL A 361 -4.82 -10.93 9.80
CA VAL A 361 -5.97 -11.49 10.51
C VAL A 361 -5.62 -11.75 11.98
N ALA A 362 -4.50 -12.45 12.23
CA ALA A 362 -4.06 -12.77 13.59
C ALA A 362 -3.82 -11.50 14.42
N ARG A 363 -3.06 -10.52 13.91
CA ARG A 363 -2.82 -9.25 14.62
C ARG A 363 -4.09 -8.48 14.90
N HIS A 364 -5.03 -8.45 13.95
CA HIS A 364 -6.32 -7.80 14.16
C HIS A 364 -7.09 -8.46 15.32
N LEU A 365 -7.22 -9.79 15.30
CA LEU A 365 -7.91 -10.55 16.33
C LEU A 365 -7.20 -10.45 17.69
N THR A 366 -5.88 -10.55 17.73
CA THR A 366 -5.07 -10.35 18.96
C THR A 366 -5.29 -8.97 19.55
N LYS A 367 -5.27 -7.92 18.72
CA LYS A 367 -5.54 -6.55 19.19
C LYS A 367 -6.96 -6.44 19.77
N ARG A 368 -7.95 -7.06 19.12
CA ARG A 368 -9.33 -7.08 19.61
C ARG A 368 -9.46 -7.87 20.91
N LEU A 369 -8.79 -9.01 21.02
CA LEU A 369 -8.71 -9.82 22.25
C LEU A 369 -8.15 -9.00 23.40
N ARG A 370 -6.97 -8.39 23.23
CA ARG A 370 -6.35 -7.52 24.25
C ARG A 370 -7.29 -6.38 24.66
N ASN A 371 -7.97 -5.78 23.68
CA ASN A 371 -8.94 -4.72 23.95
C ASN A 371 -10.12 -5.19 24.80
N ASN A 372 -10.68 -6.36 24.49
CA ASN A 372 -11.79 -6.94 25.25
C ASN A 372 -11.35 -7.37 26.67
N VAL A 373 -10.18 -7.98 26.82
CA VAL A 373 -9.64 -8.35 28.14
C VAL A 373 -9.47 -7.11 29.02
N ALA A 374 -8.89 -6.04 28.48
CA ALA A 374 -8.70 -4.78 29.19
C ALA A 374 -10.02 -4.05 29.48
N ALA A 375 -11.05 -4.21 28.63
CA ALA A 375 -12.37 -3.66 28.90
C ALA A 375 -13.05 -4.40 30.06
N ASN A 376 -13.02 -5.73 30.03
CA ASN A 376 -13.58 -6.56 31.09
C ASN A 376 -12.89 -6.32 32.44
N SER A 377 -11.56 -6.11 32.47
CA SER A 377 -10.86 -5.79 33.71
C SER A 377 -11.26 -4.41 34.27
N ALA A 378 -11.43 -3.41 33.42
CA ALA A 378 -11.89 -2.08 33.82
C ALA A 378 -13.35 -2.10 34.32
N GLU A 379 -14.24 -2.84 33.65
CA GLU A 379 -15.62 -3.05 34.08
C GLU A 379 -15.68 -3.75 35.44
N ARG A 380 -14.85 -4.79 35.64
CA ARG A 380 -14.73 -5.49 36.95
C ARG A 380 -14.25 -4.54 38.04
N ALA A 381 -13.24 -3.72 37.78
CA ALA A 381 -12.73 -2.74 38.74
C ALA A 381 -13.80 -1.67 39.09
N ALA A 382 -14.54 -1.18 38.09
CA ALA A 382 -15.62 -0.23 38.30
C ALA A 382 -16.78 -0.85 39.10
N TYR A 383 -17.12 -2.12 38.82
CA TYR A 383 -18.13 -2.87 39.55
C TYR A 383 -17.72 -3.13 40.99
N ALA A 384 -16.48 -3.60 41.22
CA ALA A 384 -15.93 -3.79 42.57
C ALA A 384 -16.01 -2.49 43.38
N ALA A 385 -15.63 -1.36 42.78
CA ALA A 385 -15.74 -0.06 43.42
C ALA A 385 -17.20 0.39 43.66
N ALA A 386 -18.17 -0.07 42.86
CA ALA A 386 -19.60 0.18 43.07
C ALA A 386 -20.19 -0.69 44.18
N VAL A 387 -19.73 -1.94 44.30
CA VAL A 387 -20.06 -2.85 45.41
C VAL A 387 -19.50 -2.31 46.73
N GLU A 388 -18.25 -1.86 46.75
CA GLU A 388 -17.64 -1.21 47.91
C GLU A 388 -18.40 0.05 48.36
N ARG A 389 -18.98 0.80 47.42
CA ARG A 389 -19.83 1.96 47.70
C ARG A 389 -21.26 1.60 48.11
N GLY A 390 -21.62 0.32 48.17
CA GLY A 390 -22.96 -0.16 48.52
C GLY A 390 -24.02 0.02 47.42
N ASN A 391 -23.59 0.38 46.20
CA ASN A 391 -24.49 0.65 45.06
C ASN A 391 -24.81 -0.60 44.23
N ALA A 392 -24.15 -1.72 44.49
CA ALA A 392 -24.34 -2.99 43.77
C ALA A 392 -24.11 -4.20 44.70
N GLN A 393 -24.76 -5.33 44.42
CA GLN A 393 -24.54 -6.59 45.13
C GLN A 393 -23.36 -7.37 44.53
N PRO A 394 -22.61 -8.20 45.29
CA PRO A 394 -21.56 -9.06 44.74
C PRO A 394 -22.17 -10.06 43.74
N ARG A 395 -21.54 -10.24 42.58
CA ARG A 395 -21.95 -11.22 41.57
C ARG A 395 -20.93 -12.37 41.60
N GLU A 396 -21.39 -13.62 41.65
CA GLU A 396 -20.52 -14.79 41.46
C GLU A 396 -19.90 -14.77 40.05
N ASP A 397 -18.64 -15.19 40.01
CA ASP A 397 -17.65 -15.08 38.93
C ASP A 397 -18.18 -14.78 37.52
N ASP A 398 -17.73 -13.64 36.99
CA ASP A 398 -17.92 -13.34 35.57
C ASP A 398 -16.99 -14.26 34.76
N PRO A 399 -17.51 -15.07 33.82
CA PRO A 399 -16.69 -16.02 33.08
C PRO A 399 -15.53 -15.33 32.37
N THR A 400 -14.43 -16.07 32.16
CA THR A 400 -13.29 -15.69 31.30
C THR A 400 -13.81 -14.93 30.08
N PRO A 401 -13.16 -13.83 29.63
CA PRO A 401 -13.66 -13.06 28.49
C PRO A 401 -13.99 -14.01 27.35
N ARG A 402 -15.27 -14.21 27.02
CA ARG A 402 -15.71 -15.29 26.10
C ARG A 402 -15.00 -15.22 24.73
N TRP A 403 -14.55 -14.03 24.33
CA TRP A 403 -13.67 -13.86 23.17
C TRP A 403 -12.38 -14.70 23.26
N PHE A 404 -11.77 -14.77 24.44
CA PHE A 404 -10.58 -15.55 24.74
C PHE A 404 -10.87 -17.06 24.62
N SER A 405 -11.92 -17.58 25.28
CA SER A 405 -12.25 -19.01 25.24
C SER A 405 -12.68 -19.49 23.86
N HIS A 406 -13.46 -18.70 23.11
CA HIS A 406 -13.92 -19.12 21.78
C HIS A 406 -12.87 -18.98 20.67
N LEU A 407 -11.99 -17.97 20.72
CA LEU A 407 -10.96 -17.77 19.69
C LEU A 407 -9.64 -18.50 19.97
N LEU A 408 -9.30 -18.75 21.23
CA LEU A 408 -8.06 -19.45 21.60
C LEU A 408 -8.33 -20.87 22.13
N GLY A 409 -9.57 -21.19 22.49
CA GLY A 409 -9.93 -22.46 23.12
C GLY A 409 -10.00 -22.35 24.64
N GLU A 410 -10.83 -23.18 25.26
CA GLU A 410 -10.92 -23.27 26.72
C GLU A 410 -9.60 -23.80 27.29
N GLY A 411 -9.07 -23.12 28.32
CA GLY A 411 -7.82 -23.53 28.97
C GLY A 411 -6.52 -23.17 28.25
N ALA A 412 -6.58 -22.36 27.19
CA ALA A 412 -5.36 -21.89 26.52
C ALA A 412 -4.55 -20.94 27.44
N GLU A 413 -3.44 -21.42 27.99
CA GLU A 413 -2.43 -20.59 28.67
C GLU A 413 -1.47 -20.01 27.63
N VAL A 414 -1.74 -18.78 27.19
CA VAL A 414 -0.87 -18.06 26.25
C VAL A 414 -0.49 -16.72 26.84
N ASP A 415 0.82 -16.43 26.85
CA ASP A 415 1.30 -15.09 27.12
C ASP A 415 0.82 -14.15 26.00
N MET A 416 -0.15 -13.31 26.34
CA MET A 416 -0.70 -12.33 25.41
C MET A 416 0.31 -11.27 24.98
N ALA A 417 1.53 -11.22 25.55
CA ALA A 417 2.64 -10.40 25.05
C ALA A 417 3.41 -11.06 23.89
N ASP A 418 3.36 -12.40 23.75
CA ASP A 418 4.02 -13.12 22.65
C ASP A 418 3.11 -13.19 21.41
N ASP A 419 3.29 -12.21 20.51
CA ASP A 419 2.58 -12.15 19.23
C ASP A 419 2.74 -13.43 18.38
N ALA A 420 3.88 -14.15 18.48
CA ALA A 420 4.13 -15.35 17.71
C ALA A 420 3.31 -16.54 18.23
N ALA A 421 3.27 -16.72 19.55
CA ALA A 421 2.49 -17.76 20.20
C ALA A 421 0.99 -17.56 19.96
N VAL A 422 0.48 -16.34 20.14
CA VAL A 422 -0.93 -16.03 19.90
C VAL A 422 -1.30 -16.23 18.43
N ALA A 423 -0.45 -15.79 17.49
CA ALA A 423 -0.71 -15.97 16.06
C ALA A 423 -0.73 -17.46 15.66
N ALA A 424 0.22 -18.26 16.16
CA ALA A 424 0.25 -19.70 15.89
C ALA A 424 -1.01 -20.39 16.43
N LEU A 425 -1.46 -20.02 17.63
CA LEU A 425 -2.63 -20.61 18.26
C LEU A 425 -3.93 -20.20 17.58
N LEU A 426 -4.07 -18.94 17.16
CA LEU A 426 -5.21 -18.49 16.33
C LEU A 426 -5.27 -19.27 15.00
N VAL A 427 -4.13 -19.42 14.31
CA VAL A 427 -4.10 -20.15 13.05
C VAL A 427 -4.44 -21.63 13.25
N HIS A 428 -3.93 -22.24 14.33
CA HIS A 428 -4.29 -23.60 14.70
C HIS A 428 -5.80 -23.73 14.99
N ARG A 429 -6.37 -22.80 15.75
CA ARG A 429 -7.83 -22.77 16.01
C ARG A 429 -8.63 -22.59 14.72
N GLY A 430 -8.13 -21.81 13.77
CA GLY A 430 -8.72 -21.65 12.45
C GLY A 430 -8.85 -22.97 11.68
N GLN A 431 -7.85 -23.87 11.80
CA GLN A 431 -7.87 -25.19 11.15
C GLN A 431 -8.94 -26.13 11.72
N GLN A 432 -9.44 -25.87 12.93
CA GLN A 432 -10.49 -26.67 13.55
C GLN A 432 -11.87 -26.22 13.04
N PRO A 433 -12.84 -27.16 12.88
CA PRO A 433 -14.22 -26.82 12.55
C PRO A 433 -14.82 -25.90 13.63
N VAL A 434 -15.78 -25.05 13.25
CA VAL A 434 -16.44 -24.16 14.21
C VAL A 434 -17.49 -24.96 14.97
N ALA A 435 -17.04 -25.70 15.99
CA ALA A 435 -17.92 -26.52 16.84
C ALA A 435 -19.07 -25.71 17.46
N GLU A 436 -18.84 -24.41 17.71
CA GLU A 436 -19.87 -23.48 18.20
C GLU A 436 -21.03 -23.29 17.21
N LEU A 437 -20.82 -23.59 15.93
CA LEU A 437 -21.82 -23.53 14.87
C LEU A 437 -22.26 -24.92 14.39
N ALA A 438 -21.93 -25.98 15.15
CA ALA A 438 -22.19 -27.38 14.79
C ALA A 438 -21.65 -27.79 13.40
N ASP A 439 -20.53 -27.18 12.97
CA ASP A 439 -19.88 -27.58 11.73
C ASP A 439 -19.49 -29.08 11.80
N PRO A 440 -19.77 -29.87 10.75
CA PRO A 440 -19.35 -31.26 10.72
C PRO A 440 -17.81 -31.34 10.75
N PRO A 441 -17.23 -32.37 11.42
CA PRO A 441 -15.81 -32.61 11.34
C PRO A 441 -15.39 -32.85 9.88
N PRO A 442 -14.17 -32.46 9.50
CA PRO A 442 -13.68 -32.71 8.15
C PRO A 442 -13.77 -34.20 7.81
N ALA A 443 -14.10 -34.51 6.55
CA ALA A 443 -14.26 -35.89 6.10
C ALA A 443 -12.97 -36.67 6.33
N ALA A 444 -13.09 -37.90 6.84
CA ALA A 444 -11.95 -38.76 7.13
C ALA A 444 -11.12 -39.00 5.85
N GLY A 445 -9.94 -38.38 5.77
CA GLY A 445 -9.02 -38.50 4.63
C GLY A 445 -8.63 -37.18 3.96
N GLU A 446 -9.25 -36.05 4.31
CA GLU A 446 -8.79 -34.75 3.81
C GLU A 446 -7.47 -34.34 4.50
N PRO A 447 -6.41 -34.02 3.73
CA PRO A 447 -5.16 -33.54 4.31
C PRO A 447 -5.41 -32.21 5.03
N PRO A 448 -4.76 -31.97 6.20
CA PRO A 448 -4.94 -30.74 6.93
C PRO A 448 -4.59 -29.54 6.06
N ALA A 449 -5.41 -28.50 6.14
CA ALA A 449 -5.21 -27.26 5.42
C ALA A 449 -3.78 -26.73 5.63
N GLN A 450 -3.06 -26.50 4.54
CA GLN A 450 -1.68 -26.01 4.60
C GLN A 450 -1.67 -24.57 5.12
N VAL A 451 -1.01 -24.35 6.26
CA VAL A 451 -0.89 -23.05 6.94
C VAL A 451 0.57 -22.62 7.04
N PRO A 452 0.85 -21.31 7.01
CA PRO A 452 2.20 -20.82 7.19
C PRO A 452 2.62 -20.87 8.66
N LEU A 453 3.92 -21.07 8.91
CA LEU A 453 4.54 -20.79 10.21
C LEU A 453 4.66 -19.27 10.41
N TYR A 454 4.73 -18.81 11.66
CA TYR A 454 4.92 -17.39 11.98
C TYR A 454 6.16 -16.78 11.30
N ALA A 455 7.26 -17.53 11.16
CA ALA A 455 8.44 -17.09 10.43
C ALA A 455 8.17 -16.77 8.95
N HIS A 456 7.25 -17.50 8.31
CA HIS A 456 6.80 -17.22 6.93
C HIS A 456 5.91 -15.98 6.89
N MET A 457 5.01 -15.85 7.87
CA MET A 457 4.09 -14.72 7.99
C MET A 457 4.82 -13.37 8.12
N VAL A 458 5.93 -13.34 8.87
CA VAL A 458 6.74 -12.13 9.09
C VAL A 458 7.75 -11.89 7.95
N GLY A 459 7.89 -12.83 7.00
CA GLY A 459 8.84 -12.72 5.89
C GLY A 459 10.30 -13.02 6.28
N LYS A 460 10.56 -13.54 7.49
CA LYS A 460 11.90 -13.97 7.92
C LYS A 460 12.36 -15.24 7.20
N ARG A 461 11.43 -16.05 6.72
CA ARG A 461 11.69 -17.26 5.93
C ARG A 461 10.77 -17.27 4.70
N PRO A 462 11.31 -17.44 3.48
CA PRO A 462 10.48 -17.56 2.30
C PRO A 462 9.73 -18.89 2.32
N LEU A 463 8.50 -18.89 1.79
CA LEU A 463 7.80 -20.14 1.53
C LEU A 463 8.49 -20.91 0.40
N PRO A 464 8.43 -22.26 0.41
CA PRO A 464 8.82 -23.04 -0.74
C PRO A 464 8.03 -22.57 -1.99
N PRO A 465 8.67 -22.49 -3.16
CA PRO A 465 7.97 -22.12 -4.39
C PRO A 465 6.80 -23.09 -4.63
N ARG A 466 5.69 -22.56 -5.15
CA ARG A 466 4.45 -23.32 -5.46
C ARG A 466 3.67 -23.83 -4.25
N THR A 467 3.91 -23.27 -3.06
CA THR A 467 3.07 -23.53 -1.88
C THR A 467 1.80 -22.68 -1.96
N PHE A 468 0.63 -23.31 -1.95
CA PHE A 468 -0.66 -22.62 -1.87
C PHE A 468 -1.22 -22.76 -0.45
N LEU A 469 -1.38 -21.62 0.21
CA LEU A 469 -2.00 -21.59 1.53
C LEU A 469 -3.52 -21.60 1.39
N SER A 470 -4.19 -22.37 2.24
CA SER A 470 -5.65 -22.44 2.25
C SER A 470 -6.27 -21.14 2.78
N THR A 471 -7.49 -20.78 2.37
CA THR A 471 -8.26 -19.68 2.98
C THR A 471 -9.11 -20.17 4.16
N ILE A 472 -9.42 -21.47 4.21
CA ILE A 472 -10.34 -22.11 5.18
C ILE A 472 -10.02 -21.74 6.63
N PRO A 473 -8.75 -21.79 7.10
CA PRO A 473 -8.46 -21.45 8.49
C PRO A 473 -8.82 -20.00 8.84
N LEU A 474 -8.66 -19.08 7.88
CA LEU A 474 -8.99 -17.67 8.06
C LEU A 474 -10.50 -17.43 7.99
N GLU A 475 -11.20 -18.12 7.08
CA GLU A 475 -12.66 -18.10 6.98
C GLU A 475 -13.32 -18.55 8.29
N ASN A 476 -12.84 -19.66 8.87
CA ASN A 476 -13.33 -20.16 10.15
C ASN A 476 -13.07 -19.17 11.31
N LEU A 477 -11.95 -18.44 11.28
CA LEU A 477 -11.68 -17.38 12.25
C LEU A 477 -12.65 -16.19 12.08
N MET A 478 -13.00 -15.82 10.85
CA MET A 478 -14.01 -14.78 10.60
C MET A 478 -15.40 -15.22 11.05
N ARG A 479 -15.80 -16.47 10.83
CA ARG A 479 -17.08 -17.04 11.34
C ARG A 479 -17.17 -16.96 12.86
N ARG A 480 -16.10 -17.33 13.57
CA ARG A 480 -16.01 -17.16 15.04
C ARG A 480 -16.10 -15.70 15.46
N ALA A 481 -15.35 -14.81 14.78
CA ALA A 481 -15.37 -13.38 15.08
C ALA A 481 -16.75 -12.74 14.84
N MET A 482 -17.48 -13.17 13.80
CA MET A 482 -18.86 -12.77 13.50
C MET A 482 -19.81 -13.16 14.63
N PHE A 483 -19.81 -14.44 15.03
CA PHE A 483 -20.63 -14.92 16.14
C PHE A 483 -20.35 -14.12 17.42
N LEU A 484 -19.08 -13.90 17.73
CA LEU A 484 -18.64 -13.14 18.89
C LEU A 484 -18.91 -11.63 18.81
N SER A 485 -19.35 -11.10 17.66
CA SER A 485 -19.67 -9.68 17.47
C SER A 485 -21.15 -9.34 17.67
N VAL A 486 -22.06 -10.33 17.73
CA VAL A 486 -23.51 -10.14 17.97
C VAL A 486 -23.75 -9.41 19.30
N PRO A 487 -24.72 -8.53 19.53
CA PRO A 487 -24.91 -7.91 20.85
C PRO A 487 -25.20 -8.93 21.97
N LYS A 488 -24.61 -8.76 23.18
CA LYS A 488 -24.76 -9.68 24.34
C LYS A 488 -26.23 -9.99 24.66
N ALA A 489 -27.10 -8.98 24.53
CA ALA A 489 -28.54 -9.08 24.80
C ALA A 489 -29.32 -9.99 23.84
N ARG A 490 -28.75 -10.37 22.68
CA ARG A 490 -29.36 -11.35 21.77
C ARG A 490 -28.65 -12.71 21.80
N ARG A 491 -27.49 -12.83 22.45
CA ARG A 491 -26.64 -14.04 22.36
C ARG A 491 -27.19 -15.25 23.11
N TRP A 492 -27.90 -15.05 24.22
CA TRP A 492 -28.48 -16.14 25.01
C TRP A 492 -29.50 -16.96 24.21
N GLU A 493 -30.15 -16.37 23.21
CA GLU A 493 -31.05 -17.06 22.27
C GLU A 493 -30.32 -18.06 21.34
N TYR A 494 -29.00 -17.94 21.22
CA TYR A 494 -28.15 -18.73 20.30
C TYR A 494 -27.21 -19.69 21.03
N ASP A 495 -26.81 -19.39 22.28
CA ASP A 495 -26.00 -20.31 23.11
C ASP A 495 -26.73 -21.64 23.36
N GLU A 496 -28.07 -21.65 23.32
CA GLU A 496 -28.90 -22.86 23.49
C GLU A 496 -29.15 -23.63 22.17
N SER A 497 -28.79 -23.07 21.02
CA SER A 497 -29.03 -23.68 19.69
C SER A 497 -27.92 -23.34 18.68
N PRO A 498 -26.88 -24.19 18.58
CA PRO A 498 -25.79 -24.04 17.61
C PRO A 498 -26.27 -23.90 16.16
N GLU A 499 -27.37 -24.56 15.80
CA GLU A 499 -27.99 -24.47 14.47
C GLU A 499 -28.51 -23.06 14.15
N ARG A 500 -29.10 -22.37 15.14
CA ARG A 500 -29.53 -20.97 14.98
C ARG A 500 -28.35 -20.03 14.88
N ALA A 501 -27.29 -20.28 15.64
CA ALA A 501 -26.04 -19.53 15.55
C ALA A 501 -25.41 -19.67 14.15
N HIS A 502 -25.37 -20.89 13.62
CA HIS A 502 -24.93 -21.18 12.27
C HIS A 502 -25.76 -20.45 11.22
N ALA A 503 -27.09 -20.58 11.28
CA ALA A 503 -28.01 -19.91 10.35
C ALA A 503 -27.84 -18.39 10.35
N LEU A 504 -27.62 -17.77 11.52
CA LEU A 504 -27.38 -16.33 11.63
C LEU A 504 -26.04 -15.92 10.98
N VAL A 505 -24.97 -16.69 11.20
CA VAL A 505 -23.66 -16.41 10.58
C VAL A 505 -23.76 -16.55 9.07
N GLU A 506 -24.35 -17.63 8.56
CA GLU A 506 -24.53 -17.84 7.12
C GLU A 506 -25.44 -16.79 6.48
N ALA A 507 -26.52 -16.38 7.15
CA ALA A 507 -27.39 -15.32 6.64
C ALA A 507 -26.63 -14.00 6.47
N LYS A 508 -25.75 -13.64 7.42
CA LYS A 508 -24.90 -12.45 7.32
C LYS A 508 -23.85 -12.56 6.22
N ILE A 509 -23.22 -13.72 6.08
CA ILE A 509 -22.27 -13.96 4.99
C ILE A 509 -22.96 -13.78 3.64
N GLU A 510 -24.16 -14.34 3.48
CA GLU A 510 -24.91 -14.28 2.24
C GLU A 510 -25.48 -12.88 1.96
N GLU A 511 -25.86 -12.13 3.00
CA GLU A 511 -26.20 -10.70 2.89
C GLU A 511 -25.00 -9.90 2.38
N SER A 512 -23.85 -9.98 3.06
CA SER A 512 -22.64 -9.27 2.63
C SER A 512 -22.18 -9.71 1.25
N ARG A 513 -22.34 -11.00 0.90
CA ARG A 513 -22.02 -11.50 -0.44
C ARG A 513 -22.88 -10.83 -1.51
N ARG A 514 -24.19 -10.72 -1.30
CA ARG A 514 -25.12 -10.03 -2.22
C ARG A 514 -24.80 -8.54 -2.36
N GLU A 515 -24.38 -7.89 -1.28
CA GLU A 515 -23.99 -6.48 -1.32
C GLU A 515 -22.64 -6.24 -2.02
N MET A 516 -21.68 -7.14 -1.80
CA MET A 516 -20.29 -6.98 -2.25
C MET A 516 -20.01 -7.57 -3.63
N ILE A 517 -20.76 -8.58 -4.07
CA ILE A 517 -20.55 -9.22 -5.38
C ILE A 517 -21.65 -8.75 -6.33
N PRO A 518 -21.31 -7.99 -7.39
CA PRO A 518 -22.31 -7.53 -8.34
C PRO A 518 -22.93 -8.70 -9.11
N GLU A 519 -24.26 -8.74 -9.17
CA GLU A 519 -25.01 -9.72 -9.96
C GLU A 519 -24.81 -9.50 -11.47
N GLY A 520 -24.89 -10.58 -12.25
CA GLY A 520 -24.78 -10.52 -13.71
C GLY A 520 -23.39 -10.21 -14.26
N VAL A 521 -22.35 -10.21 -13.41
CA VAL A 521 -20.97 -10.00 -13.82
C VAL A 521 -20.24 -11.32 -13.98
N GLU A 522 -19.71 -11.58 -15.17
CA GLU A 522 -18.73 -12.65 -15.38
C GLU A 522 -17.39 -12.23 -14.79
N LEU A 523 -17.05 -12.80 -13.64
CA LEU A 523 -15.80 -12.51 -12.97
C LEU A 523 -14.72 -13.48 -13.45
N TRP A 524 -13.58 -12.95 -13.86
CA TRP A 524 -12.44 -13.72 -14.36
C TRP A 524 -11.84 -14.60 -13.26
N THR A 525 -11.23 -15.71 -13.67
CA THR A 525 -10.47 -16.62 -12.81
C THR A 525 -9.06 -16.72 -13.37
N TRP A 526 -8.05 -16.45 -12.55
CA TRP A 526 -6.68 -16.70 -12.94
C TRP A 526 -6.45 -18.19 -12.87
N GLN A 527 -6.48 -18.84 -14.03
CA GLN A 527 -5.82 -20.12 -14.17
C GLN A 527 -4.32 -19.83 -14.07
N GLN A 528 -3.75 -19.92 -12.87
CA GLN A 528 -2.30 -20.03 -12.73
C GLN A 528 -1.89 -21.37 -13.37
N ASP A 529 -1.71 -21.35 -14.70
CA ASP A 529 -1.29 -22.49 -15.51
C ASP A 529 0.19 -22.76 -15.22
N TRP A 530 0.42 -23.42 -14.08
CA TRP A 530 1.74 -23.71 -13.51
C TRP A 530 2.61 -24.62 -14.39
N ARG A 531 2.03 -25.19 -15.47
CA ARG A 531 2.76 -25.93 -16.50
C ARG A 531 3.51 -25.02 -17.46
N LYS A 532 3.12 -23.75 -17.58
CA LYS A 532 3.86 -22.76 -18.36
C LYS A 532 4.96 -22.19 -17.48
N THR A 533 6.13 -22.82 -17.57
CA THR A 533 7.39 -22.18 -17.21
C THR A 533 7.39 -20.76 -17.80
N PRO A 534 7.67 -19.69 -17.03
CA PRO A 534 8.06 -18.44 -17.69
C PRO A 534 9.19 -18.81 -18.65
N PRO A 535 9.14 -18.41 -19.93
CA PRO A 535 10.22 -18.73 -20.86
C PRO A 535 11.48 -18.25 -20.17
N THR A 536 12.38 -19.20 -19.87
CA THR A 536 13.70 -18.89 -19.37
C THR A 536 14.24 -17.85 -20.31
N ARG A 537 14.33 -16.59 -19.86
CA ARG A 537 15.04 -15.54 -20.60
C ARG A 537 16.40 -16.15 -20.86
N HIS A 538 16.63 -16.61 -22.08
CA HIS A 538 17.93 -17.06 -22.50
C HIS A 538 18.83 -15.87 -22.25
N ARG A 539 19.65 -15.97 -21.20
CA ARG A 539 20.85 -15.18 -21.05
C ARG A 539 21.60 -15.41 -22.36
N ARG A 540 21.46 -14.49 -23.31
CA ARG A 540 22.37 -14.40 -24.44
C ARG A 540 23.74 -14.21 -23.80
N LYS A 541 24.51 -15.29 -23.72
CA LYS A 541 25.94 -15.20 -23.51
C LYS A 541 26.45 -14.34 -24.65
N ARG A 542 26.94 -13.15 -24.32
CA ARG A 542 27.90 -12.46 -25.18
C ARG A 542 29.23 -13.20 -25.06
#